data_AF-A0A2Z2P189-F1
#
_entry.id   AF-A0A2Z2P189-F1
#
_cell.length_a   1.000
_cell.length_b   1.000
_cell.length_c   1.000
_cell.angle_alpha   90.00
_cell.angle_beta   90.00
_cell.angle_gamma   90.00
#
_symmetry.space_group_name_H-M   'P 1'
#
loop_
_entity.id
_entity.type
_entity.pdbx_description
1 polymer ?
#
loop_
_entity_poly.entity_id
_entity_poly.type
_entity_poly.pdbx_seq_one_letter_code
_entity_poly.pdbx_strand_id
1 'polypeptide(L)'
;MARSSDARFPMSLIRDKNFQMRQIRRVFLLSLFFIVQSTLVLGVFYYTFLGNLVAGNAPLLFASEDMRAMADSVPDMGNVLGKWVLVMLLINGLVTTAIAVYILRRLGSPILAIRRALNEVGDGNLDVRLRSNDAKEFSELCEALNRAMEQVQGKIGEARALTRVIDTLENQPPPDAAQVHQAMVECRDVLSYFDGPVARNEESVRDDQSGQQQR
;
A
#
# COMPACT_ATOMS: atom_id res chain seq x y z
N MET A 1 4.67 -37.47 15.85
CA MET A 1 5.46 -36.40 16.50
C MET A 1 6.82 -36.31 15.82
N ALA A 2 7.06 -35.27 15.04
CA ALA A 2 8.40 -34.86 14.62
C ALA A 2 8.35 -33.33 14.42
N ARG A 3 8.96 -32.62 15.36
CA ARG A 3 9.24 -31.18 15.26
C ARG A 3 10.35 -31.00 14.22
N SER A 4 10.01 -30.49 13.04
CA SER A 4 10.97 -29.86 12.12
C SER A 4 11.10 -28.40 12.54
N SER A 5 12.00 -28.09 13.48
CA SER A 5 13.36 -27.61 13.19
C SER A 5 13.35 -26.37 12.30
N ASP A 6 13.31 -25.22 12.97
CA ASP A 6 14.17 -24.04 12.76
C ASP A 6 14.95 -24.03 11.43
N ALA A 7 14.25 -23.77 10.33
CA ALA A 7 14.90 -23.28 9.14
C ALA A 7 15.29 -21.82 9.41
N ARG A 8 16.59 -21.60 9.64
CA ARG A 8 17.19 -20.27 9.79
C ARG A 8 16.61 -19.32 8.74
N PHE A 9 16.07 -18.22 9.27
CA PHE A 9 15.06 -17.36 8.64
C PHE A 9 15.52 -16.41 7.51
N PRO A 10 16.79 -16.28 7.07
CA PRO A 10 17.08 -15.36 5.95
C PRO A 10 16.79 -15.95 4.56
N MET A 11 16.72 -17.28 4.38
CA MET A 11 16.64 -17.89 3.04
C MET A 11 15.23 -18.13 2.50
N SER A 12 14.20 -18.25 3.34
CA SER A 12 12.81 -18.41 2.85
C SER A 12 12.23 -17.12 2.27
N LEU A 13 12.82 -15.96 2.62
CA LEU A 13 12.42 -14.65 2.07
C LEU A 13 12.74 -14.51 0.57
N ILE A 14 13.74 -15.25 0.07
CA ILE A 14 14.25 -15.11 -1.31
C ILE A 14 13.37 -15.87 -2.34
N ARG A 15 12.43 -16.73 -1.91
CA ARG A 15 11.72 -17.64 -2.82
C ARG A 15 10.49 -17.05 -3.50
N ASP A 16 9.95 -15.92 -3.03
CA ASP A 16 8.79 -15.24 -3.65
C ASP A 16 9.24 -13.98 -4.44
N LYS A 17 10.12 -14.20 -5.44
CA LYS A 17 10.95 -13.14 -6.08
C LYS A 17 10.18 -12.08 -6.86
N ASN A 18 9.07 -12.38 -7.53
CA ASN A 18 8.50 -11.41 -8.50
C ASN A 18 7.62 -10.31 -7.88
N PHE A 19 7.08 -10.54 -6.69
CA PHE A 19 6.24 -9.55 -6.00
C PHE A 19 7.03 -8.72 -5.00
N GLN A 20 7.89 -9.37 -4.21
CA GLN A 20 8.75 -8.68 -3.25
C GLN A 20 9.76 -7.76 -3.94
N MET A 21 10.27 -8.12 -5.12
CA MET A 21 11.31 -7.34 -5.80
C MET A 21 10.82 -5.99 -6.32
N ARG A 22 9.54 -5.82 -6.66
CA ARG A 22 8.96 -4.51 -7.00
C ARG A 22 8.80 -3.62 -5.78
N GLN A 23 8.35 -4.16 -4.66
CA GLN A 23 8.18 -3.40 -3.42
C GLN A 23 9.53 -3.06 -2.77
N ILE A 24 10.46 -4.01 -2.73
CA ILE A 24 11.84 -3.78 -2.30
C ILE A 24 12.50 -2.72 -3.17
N ARG A 25 12.30 -2.74 -4.49
CA ARG A 25 12.83 -1.70 -5.39
C ARG A 25 12.27 -0.32 -5.08
N ARG A 26 10.96 -0.19 -4.78
CA ARG A 26 10.36 1.09 -4.38
C ARG A 26 10.91 1.59 -3.05
N VAL A 27 11.00 0.72 -2.04
CA VAL A 27 11.52 1.08 -0.72
C VAL A 27 13.00 1.44 -0.81
N PHE A 28 13.78 0.71 -1.60
CA PHE A 28 15.18 1.00 -1.85
C PHE A 28 15.35 2.36 -2.51
N LEU A 29 14.57 2.65 -3.57
CA LEU A 29 14.55 3.97 -4.22
C LEU A 29 14.18 5.09 -3.25
N LEU A 30 13.20 4.86 -2.37
CA LEU A 30 12.74 5.86 -1.41
C LEU A 30 13.78 6.13 -0.33
N SER A 31 14.46 5.08 0.17
CA SER A 31 15.59 5.23 1.10
C SER A 31 16.77 5.94 0.44
N LEU A 32 17.08 5.60 -0.82
CA LEU A 32 18.15 6.22 -1.58
C LEU A 32 17.85 7.70 -1.82
N PHE A 33 16.60 8.02 -2.18
CA PHE A 33 16.13 9.38 -2.31
C PHE A 33 16.27 10.16 -1.01
N PHE A 34 15.91 9.56 0.13
CA PHE A 34 16.04 10.20 1.44
C PHE A 34 17.50 10.45 1.82
N ILE A 35 18.40 9.49 1.54
CA ILE A 35 19.84 9.66 1.73
C ILE A 35 20.38 10.79 0.86
N VAL A 36 20.01 10.83 -0.43
CA VAL A 36 20.42 11.89 -1.35
C VAL A 36 19.91 13.25 -0.86
N GLN A 37 18.64 13.35 -0.49
CA GLN A 37 18.02 14.58 -0.01
C GLN A 37 18.67 15.05 1.31
N SER A 38 18.92 14.15 2.26
CA SER A 38 19.63 14.47 3.50
C SER A 38 21.06 14.93 3.23
N THR A 39 21.78 14.26 2.33
CA THR A 39 23.15 14.66 1.93
C THR A 39 23.17 16.03 1.26
N LEU A 40 22.17 16.35 0.44
CA LEU A 40 22.06 17.62 -0.27
C LEU A 40 21.77 18.76 0.71
N VAL A 41 20.80 18.58 1.62
CA VAL A 41 20.48 19.57 2.68
C VAL A 41 21.71 19.84 3.54
N LEU A 42 22.43 18.79 3.92
CA LEU A 42 23.64 18.88 4.71
C LEU A 42 24.77 19.60 3.97
N GLY A 43 24.97 19.31 2.69
CA GLY A 43 25.96 19.98 1.86
C GLY A 43 25.65 21.48 1.69
N VAL A 44 24.38 21.83 1.47
CA VAL A 44 23.93 23.23 1.45
C VAL A 44 24.19 23.86 2.81
N PHE A 45 23.75 23.26 3.91
CA PHE A 45 23.99 23.78 5.25
C PHE A 45 25.47 24.03 5.51
N TYR A 46 26.34 23.08 5.17
CA TYR A 46 27.79 23.23 5.32
C TYR A 46 28.33 24.40 4.51
N TYR A 47 27.94 24.53 3.23
CA TYR A 47 28.36 25.63 2.37
C TYR A 47 27.88 27.00 2.91
N THR A 48 26.61 27.12 3.30
CA THR A 48 26.06 28.38 3.82
C THR A 48 26.67 28.74 5.18
N PHE A 49 26.88 27.77 6.05
CA PHE A 49 27.43 27.99 7.39
C PHE A 49 28.90 28.39 7.32
N LEU A 50 29.71 27.70 6.51
CA LEU A 50 31.10 28.10 6.26
C LEU A 50 31.20 29.42 5.51
N GLY A 51 30.38 29.65 4.50
CA GLY A 51 30.35 30.92 3.78
C GLY A 51 30.08 32.09 4.72
N ASN A 52 29.09 31.95 5.62
CA ASN A 52 28.73 32.99 6.58
C ASN A 52 29.78 33.17 7.70
N LEU A 53 30.44 32.09 8.14
CA LEU A 53 31.54 32.16 9.11
C LEU A 53 32.80 32.80 8.51
N VAL A 54 33.20 32.37 7.31
CA VAL A 54 34.40 32.84 6.61
C VAL A 54 34.22 34.27 6.10
N ALA A 55 33.01 34.67 5.71
CA ALA A 55 32.71 36.04 5.33
C ALA A 55 32.70 37.04 6.50
N GLY A 56 32.98 36.59 7.74
CA GLY A 56 33.07 37.48 8.91
C GLY A 56 31.73 38.03 9.40
N ASN A 57 30.60 37.55 8.86
CA ASN A 57 29.25 37.92 9.27
C ASN A 57 28.75 37.11 10.48
N ALA A 58 29.66 36.60 11.31
CA ALA A 58 29.28 36.05 12.61
C ALA A 58 28.55 37.16 13.39
N PRO A 59 27.29 36.97 13.82
CA PRO A 59 26.51 38.00 14.49
C PRO A 59 27.16 38.40 15.82
N LEU A 60 28.03 39.43 15.76
CA LEU A 60 28.51 40.41 16.74
C LEU A 60 28.69 40.05 18.23
N LEU A 61 28.51 38.81 18.67
CA LEU A 61 28.60 38.43 20.09
C LEU A 61 29.98 37.86 20.48
N PHE A 62 30.90 37.64 19.55
CA PHE A 62 32.19 36.97 19.84
C PHE A 62 33.44 37.53 19.11
N ALA A 63 33.38 38.68 18.46
CA ALA A 63 34.57 39.30 17.85
C ALA A 63 35.10 40.41 18.77
N SER A 64 36.34 40.36 19.22
CA SER A 64 37.38 40.78 18.26
C SER A 64 38.80 40.28 18.54
N GLU A 65 39.12 39.68 19.69
CA GLU A 65 40.54 39.41 20.02
C GLU A 65 40.86 37.92 20.19
N ASP A 66 40.08 37.18 20.99
CA ASP A 66 40.37 35.76 21.24
C ASP A 66 40.07 34.83 20.04
N MET A 67 39.21 35.25 19.12
CA MET A 67 38.83 34.44 17.95
C MET A 67 39.94 34.35 16.89
N ARG A 68 40.82 35.37 16.82
CA ARG A 68 42.02 35.34 15.95
C ARG A 68 43.08 34.40 16.49
N ALA A 69 43.28 34.37 17.81
CA ALA A 69 44.18 33.43 18.47
C ALA A 69 43.65 31.98 18.40
N MET A 70 42.33 31.79 18.42
CA MET A 70 41.73 30.48 18.17
C MET A 70 41.77 30.08 16.69
N ALA A 71 41.70 31.00 15.72
CA ALA A 71 41.79 30.65 14.30
C ALA A 71 43.13 29.99 13.93
N ASP A 72 44.23 30.40 14.56
CA ASP A 72 45.56 29.79 14.36
C ASP A 72 45.73 28.42 15.05
N SER A 73 44.90 28.11 16.05
CA SER A 73 44.95 26.85 16.81
C SER A 73 43.82 25.87 16.44
N VAL A 74 42.87 26.29 15.61
CA VAL A 74 41.73 25.46 15.19
C VAL A 74 41.71 25.20 13.66
N PRO A 75 42.81 24.71 13.02
CA PRO A 75 42.71 24.09 11.70
C PRO A 75 41.95 22.75 11.70
N ASP A 76 41.58 22.20 12.88
CA ASP A 76 40.93 20.89 13.01
C ASP A 76 39.40 20.94 13.21
N MET A 77 38.77 22.13 13.35
CA MET A 77 37.31 22.22 13.59
C MET A 77 36.51 21.58 12.45
N GLY A 78 36.92 21.84 11.20
CA GLY A 78 36.23 21.33 10.01
C GLY A 78 36.31 19.80 9.91
N ASN A 79 37.43 19.22 10.35
CA ASN A 79 37.64 17.78 10.36
C ASN A 79 36.77 17.10 11.44
N VAL A 80 36.66 17.72 12.61
CA VAL A 80 35.78 17.25 13.71
C VAL A 80 34.31 17.38 13.31
N LEU A 81 33.88 18.55 12.80
CA LEU A 81 32.51 18.76 12.30
C LEU A 81 32.16 17.79 11.17
N GLY A 82 33.07 17.58 10.21
CA GLY A 82 32.88 16.63 9.12
C GLY A 82 32.70 15.19 9.62
N LYS A 83 33.50 14.75 10.59
CA LYS A 83 33.33 13.43 11.23
C LYS A 83 31.98 13.30 11.93
N TRP A 84 31.56 14.29 12.71
CA TRP A 84 30.25 14.29 13.38
C TRP A 84 29.08 14.25 12.40
N VAL A 85 29.18 15.03 11.33
CA VAL A 85 28.21 15.06 10.23
C VAL A 85 28.09 13.70 9.56
N LEU A 86 29.21 13.04 9.26
CA LEU A 86 29.22 11.71 8.66
C LEU A 86 28.60 10.66 9.60
N VAL A 87 28.88 10.73 10.90
CA VAL A 87 28.26 9.86 11.92
C VAL A 87 26.74 10.08 11.96
N MET A 88 26.29 11.33 11.97
CA MET A 88 24.86 11.67 11.95
C MET A 88 24.17 11.12 10.69
N LEU A 89 24.80 11.27 9.52
CA LEU A 89 24.29 10.75 8.25
C LEU A 89 24.17 9.22 8.28
N LEU A 90 25.18 8.53 8.80
CA LEU A 90 25.16 7.07 8.95
C LEU A 90 24.01 6.63 9.86
N ILE A 91 23.86 7.25 11.03
CA ILE A 91 22.78 6.92 11.97
C ILE A 91 21.42 7.15 11.31
N ASN A 92 21.23 8.29 10.63
CA ASN A 92 19.95 8.62 10.00
C ASN A 92 19.60 7.64 8.87
N GLY A 93 20.57 7.31 8.03
CA GLY A 93 20.42 6.31 6.98
C GLY A 93 20.05 4.93 7.54
N LEU A 94 20.70 4.52 8.63
CA LEU A 94 20.47 3.22 9.28
C LEU A 94 19.08 3.16 9.91
N VAL A 95 18.68 4.20 10.65
CA VAL A 95 17.34 4.31 11.26
C VAL A 95 16.25 4.35 10.20
N THR A 96 16.42 5.18 9.16
CA THR A 96 15.46 5.28 8.06
C THR A 96 15.28 3.95 7.34
N THR A 97 16.39 3.25 7.06
CA THR A 97 16.37 1.91 6.45
C THR A 97 15.68 0.89 7.36
N ALA A 98 15.96 0.91 8.66
CA ALA A 98 15.34 0.01 9.63
C ALA A 98 13.82 0.22 9.70
N ILE A 99 13.35 1.47 9.78
CA ILE A 99 11.92 1.82 9.79
C ILE A 99 11.26 1.39 8.47
N ALA A 100 11.89 1.68 7.33
CA ALA A 100 11.38 1.31 6.02
C ALA A 100 11.20 -0.22 5.88
N VAL A 101 12.19 -1.00 6.32
CA VAL A 101 12.13 -2.46 6.34
C VAL A 101 11.05 -2.95 7.31
N TYR A 102 10.93 -2.32 8.48
CA TYR A 102 9.90 -2.65 9.47
C TYR A 102 8.48 -2.46 8.91
N ILE A 103 8.20 -1.29 8.30
CA ILE A 103 6.92 -0.98 7.68
C ILE A 103 6.64 -1.98 6.54
N LEU A 104 7.62 -2.24 5.68
CA LEU A 104 7.44 -3.16 4.56
C LEU A 104 7.11 -4.58 5.03
N ARG A 105 7.78 -5.07 6.08
CA ARG A 105 7.48 -6.38 6.67
C ARG A 105 6.08 -6.42 7.30
N ARG A 106 5.70 -5.35 8.01
CA ARG A 106 4.39 -5.24 8.67
C ARG A 106 3.24 -5.21 7.66
N LEU A 107 3.37 -4.45 6.57
CA LEU A 107 2.30 -4.26 5.59
C LEU A 107 2.32 -5.29 4.44
N GLY A 108 3.49 -5.83 4.09
CA GLY A 108 3.64 -6.70 2.93
C GLY A 108 2.87 -8.02 3.05
N SER A 109 2.90 -8.65 4.22
CA SER A 109 2.20 -9.92 4.47
C SER A 109 0.67 -9.81 4.34
N PRO A 110 -0.02 -8.88 5.03
CA PRO A 110 -1.48 -8.78 4.93
C PRO A 110 -1.95 -8.37 3.53
N ILE A 111 -1.25 -7.44 2.87
CA ILE A 111 -1.60 -7.01 1.50
C ILE A 111 -1.50 -8.17 0.51
N LEU A 112 -0.47 -9.02 0.64
CA LEU A 112 -0.30 -10.17 -0.25
C LEU A 112 -1.41 -11.21 -0.03
N ALA A 113 -1.81 -11.44 1.22
CA ALA A 113 -2.90 -12.34 1.56
C ALA A 113 -4.23 -11.87 0.94
N ILE A 114 -4.55 -10.57 1.08
CA ILE A 114 -5.75 -9.96 0.48
C ILE A 114 -5.72 -10.10 -1.04
N ARG A 115 -4.60 -9.79 -1.69
CA ARG A 115 -4.48 -9.93 -3.15
C ARG A 115 -4.70 -11.38 -3.62
N ARG A 116 -4.19 -12.37 -2.88
CA ARG A 116 -4.40 -13.79 -3.21
C ARG A 116 -5.88 -14.17 -3.07
N ALA A 117 -6.51 -13.78 -1.97
CA ALA A 117 -7.94 -14.04 -1.77
C ALA A 117 -8.81 -13.37 -2.84
N LEU A 118 -8.53 -12.12 -3.21
CA LEU A 118 -9.25 -11.43 -4.28
C LEU A 118 -9.07 -12.10 -5.65
N ASN A 119 -7.88 -12.63 -5.94
CA ASN A 119 -7.67 -13.40 -7.15
C ASN A 119 -8.46 -14.72 -7.14
N GLU A 120 -8.46 -15.46 -6.04
CA GLU A 120 -9.24 -16.71 -5.91
C GLU A 120 -10.74 -16.45 -6.03
N VAL A 121 -11.24 -15.33 -5.48
CA VAL A 121 -12.61 -14.85 -5.67
C VAL A 121 -12.89 -14.54 -7.15
N GLY A 122 -11.95 -13.88 -7.84
CA GLY A 122 -12.05 -13.61 -9.28
C GLY A 122 -12.09 -14.88 -10.13
N ASP A 123 -11.43 -15.95 -9.68
CA ASP A 123 -11.46 -17.28 -10.31
C ASP A 123 -12.72 -18.10 -9.95
N GLY A 124 -13.65 -17.51 -9.18
CA GLY A 124 -14.92 -18.14 -8.79
C GLY A 124 -14.85 -19.02 -7.54
N ASN A 125 -13.69 -19.05 -6.85
CA ASN A 125 -13.55 -19.73 -5.57
C ASN A 125 -13.85 -18.77 -4.43
N LEU A 126 -15.09 -18.82 -3.94
CA LEU A 126 -15.54 -17.93 -2.88
C LEU A 126 -15.27 -18.48 -1.47
N ASP A 127 -14.86 -19.72 -1.29
CA ASP A 127 -14.70 -20.36 0.04
C ASP A 127 -13.46 -19.87 0.82
N VAL A 128 -12.79 -18.84 0.29
CA VAL A 128 -11.53 -18.34 0.83
C VAL A 128 -11.82 -17.40 2.00
N ARG A 129 -11.35 -17.79 3.19
CA ARG A 129 -11.45 -16.96 4.40
C ARG A 129 -10.11 -16.31 4.71
N LEU A 130 -10.10 -14.98 4.76
CA LEU A 130 -8.93 -14.24 5.22
C LEU A 130 -8.87 -14.32 6.76
N ARG A 131 -7.79 -14.93 7.27
CA ARG A 131 -7.44 -14.84 8.69
C ARG A 131 -6.72 -13.52 8.93
N SER A 132 -7.28 -12.67 9.79
CA SER A 132 -6.57 -11.50 10.28
C SER A 132 -5.45 -11.94 11.22
N ASN A 133 -4.24 -11.44 10.98
CA ASN A 133 -3.17 -11.45 11.97
C ASN A 133 -3.25 -10.15 12.79
N ASP A 134 -2.65 -10.15 13.99
CA ASP A 134 -2.69 -9.15 15.09
C ASP A 134 -2.65 -7.63 14.77
N ALA A 135 -2.48 -7.21 13.51
CA ALA A 135 -2.61 -5.81 13.13
C ALA A 135 -4.09 -5.39 13.07
N LYS A 136 -4.56 -4.75 14.14
CA LYS A 136 -5.96 -4.26 14.31
C LYS A 136 -6.56 -3.62 13.05
N GLU A 137 -5.82 -2.71 12.39
CA GLU A 137 -6.28 -2.02 11.18
C GLU A 137 -6.53 -2.96 9.98
N PHE A 138 -5.75 -4.04 9.87
CA PHE A 138 -5.95 -5.04 8.82
C PHE A 138 -7.02 -6.06 9.19
N SER A 139 -7.30 -6.28 10.47
CA SER A 139 -8.40 -7.15 10.90
C SER A 139 -9.74 -6.62 10.43
N GLU A 140 -9.97 -5.32 10.62
CA GLU A 140 -11.21 -4.68 10.19
C GLU A 140 -11.41 -4.78 8.67
N LEU A 141 -10.33 -4.61 7.88
CA LEU A 141 -10.37 -4.78 6.43
C LEU A 141 -10.65 -6.24 6.02
N CYS A 142 -10.02 -7.22 6.69
CA CYS A 142 -10.27 -8.63 6.43
C CYS A 142 -11.71 -9.03 6.78
N GLU A 143 -12.25 -8.51 7.88
CA GLU A 143 -13.63 -8.72 8.30
C GLU A 143 -14.61 -8.10 7.32
N ALA A 144 -14.37 -6.86 6.88
CA ALA A 144 -15.20 -6.22 5.86
C ALA A 144 -15.20 -7.00 4.55
N LEU A 145 -14.04 -7.48 4.10
CA LEU A 145 -13.94 -8.30 2.89
C LEU A 145 -14.62 -9.67 3.05
N ASN A 146 -14.46 -10.35 4.20
CA ASN A 146 -15.16 -11.60 4.48
C ASN A 146 -16.68 -11.41 4.44
N ARG A 147 -17.21 -10.34 5.05
CA ARG A 147 -18.64 -10.00 4.99
C ARG A 147 -19.12 -9.76 3.56
N ALA A 148 -18.33 -9.06 2.74
CA ALA A 148 -18.66 -8.84 1.33
C ALA A 148 -18.68 -10.18 0.54
N MET A 149 -17.71 -11.05 0.76
CA MET A 149 -17.67 -12.38 0.11
C MET A 149 -18.87 -13.24 0.52
N GLU A 150 -19.28 -13.21 1.80
CA GLU A 150 -20.46 -13.94 2.30
C GLU A 150 -21.76 -13.44 1.64
N GLN A 151 -21.91 -12.12 1.47
CA GLN A 151 -23.05 -11.54 0.74
C GLN A 151 -23.07 -11.99 -0.72
N VAL A 152 -21.92 -11.98 -1.40
CA VAL A 152 -21.80 -12.44 -2.80
C VAL A 152 -22.14 -13.92 -2.92
N GLN A 153 -21.63 -14.78 -2.02
CA GLN A 153 -21.99 -16.20 -1.98
C GLN A 153 -23.48 -16.41 -1.79
N GLY A 154 -24.11 -15.66 -0.86
CA GLY A 154 -25.55 -15.73 -0.61
C GLY A 154 -26.36 -15.43 -1.87
N LYS A 155 -26.00 -14.35 -2.59
CA LYS A 155 -26.69 -13.96 -3.82
C LYS A 155 -26.48 -14.91 -4.99
N ILE A 156 -25.30 -15.49 -5.13
CA ILE A 156 -25.06 -16.54 -6.12
C ILE A 156 -25.86 -17.81 -5.78
N GLY A 157 -26.00 -18.13 -4.49
CA GLY A 157 -26.86 -19.21 -4.01
C GLY A 157 -28.34 -19.01 -4.36
N GLU A 158 -28.87 -17.82 -4.09
CA GLU A 158 -30.24 -17.41 -4.47
C GLU A 158 -30.45 -17.53 -5.99
N ALA A 159 -29.54 -16.98 -6.78
CA ALA A 159 -29.61 -17.07 -8.25
C ALA A 159 -29.60 -18.52 -8.76
N ARG A 160 -28.72 -19.38 -8.20
CA ARG A 160 -28.67 -20.81 -8.56
C ARG A 160 -29.95 -21.55 -8.16
N ALA A 161 -30.57 -21.21 -7.03
CA ALA A 161 -31.83 -21.80 -6.63
C ALA A 161 -32.95 -21.44 -7.62
N LEU A 162 -33.02 -20.18 -8.03
CA LEU A 162 -33.95 -19.70 -9.06
C LEU A 162 -33.73 -20.35 -10.42
N THR A 163 -32.48 -20.46 -10.88
CA THR A 163 -32.17 -21.15 -12.15
C THR A 163 -32.54 -22.64 -12.09
N ARG A 164 -32.33 -23.31 -10.94
CA ARG A 164 -32.72 -24.71 -10.78
C ARG A 164 -34.24 -24.90 -10.87
N VAL A 165 -35.04 -23.96 -10.37
CA VAL A 165 -36.50 -23.99 -10.57
C VAL A 165 -36.83 -23.95 -12.06
N ILE A 166 -36.21 -23.05 -12.82
CA ILE A 166 -36.38 -22.95 -14.28
C ILE A 166 -35.98 -24.26 -14.99
N ASP A 167 -34.87 -24.87 -14.59
CA ASP A 167 -34.37 -26.12 -15.18
C ASP A 167 -35.30 -27.32 -14.89
N THR A 168 -35.91 -27.34 -13.70
CA THR A 168 -36.90 -28.38 -13.34
C THR A 168 -38.27 -28.20 -14.01
N LEU A 169 -38.58 -26.98 -14.50
CA LEU A 169 -39.81 -26.66 -15.23
C LEU A 169 -39.78 -27.19 -16.67
N GLU A 170 -38.62 -27.53 -17.21
CA GLU A 170 -38.46 -28.12 -18.56
C GLU A 170 -38.82 -29.63 -18.61
N ASN A 171 -38.85 -30.30 -17.45
CA ASN A 171 -39.14 -31.74 -17.31
C ASN A 171 -40.52 -32.07 -16.71
N GLN A 172 -41.39 -31.06 -16.53
CA GLN A 172 -42.75 -31.21 -16.01
C GLN A 172 -43.79 -30.71 -17.04
N PRO A 173 -45.09 -31.10 -16.92
CA PRO A 173 -46.14 -30.60 -17.81
C PRO A 173 -46.10 -29.07 -17.86
N PRO A 174 -46.45 -28.44 -19.00
CA PRO A 174 -46.19 -27.03 -19.28
C PRO A 174 -46.50 -26.16 -18.07
N PRO A 175 -45.49 -25.52 -17.47
CA PRO A 175 -45.68 -24.77 -16.25
C PRO A 175 -46.65 -23.62 -16.48
N ASP A 176 -47.36 -23.26 -15.41
CA ASP A 176 -48.16 -22.05 -15.40
C ASP A 176 -47.29 -20.84 -15.76
N ALA A 177 -47.68 -20.13 -16.83
CA ALA A 177 -46.91 -19.01 -17.40
C ALA A 177 -46.63 -17.91 -16.36
N ALA A 178 -47.48 -17.81 -15.33
CA ALA A 178 -47.30 -16.90 -14.21
C ALA A 178 -46.05 -17.22 -13.37
N GLN A 179 -45.76 -18.50 -13.12
CA GLN A 179 -44.62 -18.91 -12.28
C GLN A 179 -43.29 -18.67 -12.99
N VAL A 180 -43.22 -18.93 -14.30
CA VAL A 180 -42.02 -18.65 -15.11
C VAL A 180 -41.75 -17.15 -15.17
N HIS A 181 -42.80 -16.34 -15.37
CA HIS A 181 -42.67 -14.90 -15.40
C HIS A 181 -42.18 -14.35 -14.05
N GLN A 182 -42.69 -14.89 -12.94
CA GLN A 182 -42.25 -14.50 -11.60
C GLN A 182 -40.77 -14.85 -11.34
N ALA A 183 -40.33 -16.05 -11.71
CA ALA A 183 -38.92 -16.44 -11.59
C ALA A 183 -37.98 -15.57 -12.45
N MET A 184 -38.41 -15.20 -13.66
CA MET A 184 -37.66 -14.27 -14.52
C MET A 184 -37.52 -12.88 -13.91
N VAL A 185 -38.60 -12.36 -13.28
CA VAL A 185 -38.58 -11.06 -12.58
C VAL A 185 -37.64 -11.10 -11.38
N GLU A 186 -37.68 -12.16 -10.57
CA GLU A 186 -36.80 -12.32 -9.42
C GLU A 186 -35.33 -12.48 -9.83
N CYS A 187 -35.03 -13.26 -10.89
CA CYS A 187 -33.69 -13.34 -11.47
C CYS A 187 -33.18 -11.97 -11.94
N ARG A 188 -34.03 -11.19 -12.62
CA ARG A 188 -33.70 -9.84 -13.09
C ARG A 188 -33.40 -8.91 -11.91
N ASP A 189 -34.19 -8.96 -10.85
CA ASP A 189 -33.99 -8.13 -9.67
C ASP A 189 -32.68 -8.50 -8.95
N VAL A 190 -32.35 -9.79 -8.83
CA VAL A 190 -31.05 -10.24 -8.28
C VAL A 190 -29.87 -9.79 -9.17
N LEU A 191 -30.02 -9.86 -10.50
CA LEU A 191 -28.98 -9.37 -11.42
C LEU A 191 -28.82 -7.85 -11.37
N SER A 192 -29.92 -7.10 -11.16
CA SER A 192 -29.88 -5.63 -11.04
C SER A 192 -29.07 -5.13 -9.85
N TYR A 193 -28.86 -5.98 -8.83
CA TYR A 193 -27.96 -5.69 -7.72
C TYR A 193 -26.48 -5.56 -8.16
N PHE A 194 -26.08 -6.32 -9.19
CA PHE A 194 -24.72 -6.25 -9.75
C PHE A 194 -24.53 -5.08 -10.73
N ASP A 195 -25.61 -4.53 -11.29
CA ASP A 195 -25.64 -3.31 -12.12
C ASP A 195 -25.51 -2.00 -11.30
N GLY A 196 -24.77 -2.04 -10.20
CA GLY A 196 -24.65 -0.92 -9.25
C GLY A 196 -24.32 0.45 -9.89
N PRO A 197 -24.53 1.57 -9.16
CA PRO A 197 -24.55 2.95 -9.66
C PRO A 197 -23.26 3.46 -10.35
N VAL A 198 -22.19 2.67 -10.34
CA VAL A 198 -20.95 2.98 -11.08
C VAL A 198 -21.20 3.05 -12.59
N ALA A 199 -22.08 2.21 -13.14
CA ALA A 199 -22.46 2.28 -14.55
C ALA A 199 -23.27 3.54 -14.90
N ARG A 200 -24.14 4.01 -13.99
CA ARG A 200 -24.94 5.25 -14.20
C ARG A 200 -24.10 6.52 -14.18
N ASN A 201 -23.03 6.57 -13.39
CA ASN A 201 -22.17 7.75 -13.31
C ASN A 201 -21.29 7.92 -14.56
N GLU A 202 -20.92 6.84 -15.25
CA GLU A 202 -20.17 6.95 -16.52
C GLU A 202 -21.05 7.44 -17.67
N GLU A 203 -22.34 7.10 -17.69
CA GLU A 203 -23.30 7.66 -18.65
C GLU A 203 -23.61 9.14 -18.34
N SER A 204 -23.82 9.52 -17.08
CA SER A 204 -24.11 10.92 -16.73
C SER A 204 -22.94 11.87 -17.00
N VAL A 205 -21.69 11.41 -16.85
CA VAL A 205 -20.49 12.22 -17.15
C VAL A 205 -20.26 12.34 -18.66
N ARG A 206 -20.68 11.36 -19.47
CA ARG A 206 -20.62 11.43 -20.94
C ARG A 206 -21.65 12.39 -21.50
N ASP A 207 -22.87 12.42 -20.95
CA ASP A 207 -23.92 13.34 -21.37
C ASP A 207 -23.55 14.80 -21.06
N ASP A 208 -22.93 15.08 -19.92
CA ASP A 208 -22.52 16.44 -19.53
C ASP A 208 -21.39 17.00 -20.42
N GLN A 209 -20.50 16.14 -20.92
CA GLN A 209 -19.45 16.56 -21.88
C GLN A 209 -19.99 16.78 -23.29
N SER A 210 -21.05 16.07 -23.69
CA SER A 210 -21.68 16.25 -25.00
C SER A 210 -22.45 17.57 -25.13
N GLY A 211 -22.97 18.11 -24.02
CA GLY A 211 -23.66 19.40 -23.97
C GLY A 211 -22.76 20.63 -24.02
N GLN A 212 -21.45 20.49 -23.72
CA GLN A 212 -20.51 21.62 -23.74
C GLN A 212 -19.81 21.85 -25.09
N GLN A 213 -19.90 20.93 -26.05
CA GLN A 213 -19.33 21.10 -27.39
C GLN A 213 -20.27 21.78 -28.41
N GLN A 214 -21.51 22.14 -28.01
CA GLN A 214 -22.51 22.78 -28.88
C GLN A 214 -22.88 24.22 -28.48
N ARG A 215 -22.07 24.92 -27.68
CA ARG A 215 -22.24 26.36 -27.43
C ARG A 215 -21.03 27.17 -27.85
#